data_AF-A0A4Q5SPL8-F1
#
_entry.id   AF-A0A4Q5SPL8-F1
#
_cell.length_a   1.000
_cell.length_b   1.000
_cell.length_c   1.000
_cell.angle_alpha   90.00
_cell.angle_beta   90.00
_cell.angle_gamma   90.00
#
_symmetry.space_group_name_H-M   'P 1'
#
loop_
_entity.id
_entity.type
_entity.pdbx_description
1 polymer ?
#
loop_
_entity_poly.entity_id
_entity_poly.type
_entity_poly.pdbx_seq_one_letter_code
_entity_poly.pdbx_strand_id
1 'polypeptide(L)'
;MERALKVEKTRFDTKLTKVQKELFELATKIGGYRTLTDFMLSTAEEKAKTIVQQHEAILASERDKKIFFDAIMNPPQPNQRLRDAAKRYQEFNNQSAEA
;
A
#
# COMPACT_ATOMS: atom_id res chain seq x y z
N MET A 1 23.16 -4.88 10.18
CA MET A 1 22.26 -5.79 9.42
C MET A 1 21.90 -5.11 8.11
N GLU A 2 22.71 -5.27 7.07
CA GLU A 2 22.31 -4.95 5.70
C GLU A 2 22.08 -6.28 4.99
N ARG A 3 20.86 -6.80 5.04
CA ARG A 3 20.43 -7.73 3.99
C ARG A 3 20.12 -6.85 2.78
N ALA A 4 21.16 -6.54 2.00
CA ALA A 4 20.94 -6.16 0.61
C ALA A 4 20.13 -7.32 0.01
N LEU A 5 18.87 -7.06 -0.33
CA LEU A 5 18.02 -8.02 -1.04
C LEU A 5 18.81 -8.40 -2.30
N LYS A 6 19.33 -9.62 -2.32
CA LYS A 6 20.04 -10.17 -3.47
C LYS A 6 19.05 -10.07 -4.64
N VAL A 7 19.39 -9.31 -5.68
CA VAL A 7 18.51 -9.16 -6.85
C VAL A 7 18.50 -10.50 -7.58
N GLU A 8 17.57 -11.36 -7.16
CA GLU A 8 17.36 -12.66 -7.76
C GLU A 8 16.43 -12.50 -8.96
N LYS A 9 16.92 -12.88 -10.14
CA LYS A 9 16.13 -12.83 -11.36
C LYS A 9 15.19 -14.03 -11.38
N THR A 10 13.89 -13.77 -11.46
CA THR A 10 12.86 -14.78 -11.61
C THR A 10 12.23 -14.69 -13.01
N ARG A 11 11.55 -15.75 -13.43
CA ARG A 11 10.93 -15.84 -14.76
C ARG A 11 9.42 -15.64 -14.64
N PHE A 12 8.87 -14.91 -15.61
CA PHE A 12 7.43 -14.75 -15.81
C PHE A 12 7.05 -15.37 -17.16
N ASP A 13 6.21 -16.40 -17.14
CA ASP A 13 5.73 -17.09 -18.34
C ASP A 13 4.22 -16.91 -18.49
N THR A 14 3.78 -16.49 -19.68
CA THR A 14 2.36 -16.34 -20.00
C THR A 14 2.09 -16.66 -21.47
N LYS A 15 0.85 -17.10 -21.77
CA LYS A 15 0.37 -17.28 -23.13
C LYS A 15 -0.57 -16.14 -23.50
N LEU A 16 -0.30 -15.52 -24.65
CA LEU A 16 -1.17 -14.49 -25.22
C LEU A 16 -2.04 -15.09 -26.31
N THR A 17 -3.29 -14.64 -26.38
CA THR A 17 -4.07 -14.83 -27.60
C THR A 17 -3.45 -14.01 -28.74
N LYS A 18 -3.73 -14.40 -29.99
CA LYS A 18 -3.26 -13.67 -31.17
C LYS A 18 -3.68 -12.19 -31.14
N VAL A 19 -4.94 -11.94 -30.79
CA VAL A 19 -5.51 -10.58 -30.69
C VAL A 19 -4.80 -9.73 -29.63
N GLN A 20 -4.51 -10.30 -28.46
CA GLN A 20 -3.74 -9.59 -27.42
C GLN A 20 -2.33 -9.26 -27.89
N LYS A 21 -1.66 -10.22 -28.53
CA LYS A 21 -0.30 -10.02 -29.03
C LYS A 21 -0.25 -8.89 -30.06
N GLU A 22 -1.15 -8.89 -31.04
CA GLU A 22 -1.23 -7.86 -32.08
C GLU A 22 -1.50 -6.47 -31.48
N LEU A 23 -2.43 -6.38 -30.52
CA LEU A 23 -2.72 -5.14 -29.81
C LEU A 23 -1.50 -4.62 -29.04
N PHE A 24 -0.81 -5.50 -28.30
CA PHE A 24 0.34 -5.09 -27.49
C PHE A 24 1.54 -4.73 -28.36
N GLU A 25 1.76 -5.40 -29.48
CA GLU A 25 2.80 -5.03 -30.45
C GLU A 25 2.53 -3.66 -31.09
N LEU A 26 1.26 -3.35 -31.39
CA LEU A 26 0.87 -2.02 -31.85
C LEU A 26 1.13 -0.95 -30.79
N ALA A 27 0.70 -1.21 -29.54
CA ALA A 27 0.93 -0.30 -28.42
C ALA A 27 2.44 -0.11 -28.14
N THR A 28 3.23 -1.17 -28.25
CA THR A 28 4.71 -1.13 -28.11
C THR A 28 5.31 -0.14 -29.11
N LYS A 29 4.90 -0.23 -30.39
CA LYS A 29 5.39 0.66 -31.46
C LYS A 29 4.96 2.11 -31.24
N ILE A 30 3.68 2.35 -30.93
CA ILE A 30 3.14 3.70 -30.74
C ILE A 30 3.74 4.36 -29.49
N GLY A 31 3.90 3.60 -28.40
CA GLY A 31 4.45 4.08 -27.13
C GLY A 31 5.98 4.22 -27.11
N GLY A 32 6.68 3.86 -28.18
CA GLY A 32 8.14 4.01 -28.28
C GLY A 32 8.94 3.01 -27.44
N TYR A 33 8.35 1.86 -27.09
CA TYR A 33 9.04 0.83 -26.32
C TYR A 33 10.00 0.02 -27.20
N ARG A 34 11.10 -0.45 -26.61
CA ARG A 34 12.14 -1.17 -27.37
C ARG A 34 11.68 -2.56 -27.80
N THR A 35 10.92 -3.23 -26.94
CA THR A 35 10.42 -4.60 -27.17
C THR A 35 9.05 -4.80 -26.54
N LEU A 36 8.31 -5.82 -26.99
CA LEU A 36 7.04 -6.21 -26.37
C LEU A 36 7.22 -6.58 -24.89
N THR A 37 8.33 -7.24 -24.53
CA THR A 37 8.64 -7.58 -23.13
C THR A 37 8.86 -6.34 -22.27
N ASP A 38 9.59 -5.36 -22.80
CA ASP A 38 9.84 -4.07 -22.14
C ASP A 38 8.55 -3.29 -21.88
N PHE A 39 7.67 -3.24 -22.89
CA PHE A 39 6.31 -2.71 -22.75
C PHE A 39 5.54 -3.42 -21.63
N MET A 40 5.42 -4.74 -21.70
CA MET A 40 4.64 -5.52 -20.74
C MET A 40 5.16 -5.37 -19.31
N LEU A 41 6.48 -5.41 -19.11
CA LEU A 41 7.08 -5.28 -17.78
C LEU A 41 6.86 -3.87 -17.21
N SER A 42 7.10 -2.84 -18.02
CA SER A 42 6.93 -1.43 -17.60
C SER A 42 5.47 -1.13 -17.23
N THR A 43 4.51 -1.56 -18.07
CA THR A 43 3.09 -1.34 -17.81
C THR A 43 2.60 -2.13 -16.58
N ALA A 44 3.07 -3.37 -16.41
CA ALA A 44 2.73 -4.15 -15.22
C ALA A 44 3.29 -3.52 -13.94
N GLU A 45 4.54 -3.05 -13.97
CA GLU A 45 5.18 -2.37 -12.84
C GLU A 45 4.46 -1.08 -12.47
N GLU A 46 4.14 -0.24 -13.46
CA GLU A 46 3.39 1.01 -13.24
C GLU A 46 2.03 0.72 -12.58
N LYS A 47 1.27 -0.23 -13.14
CA LYS A 47 -0.04 -0.58 -12.60
C LYS A 47 0.05 -1.17 -11.20
N ALA A 48 1.05 -2.01 -10.94
CA ALA A 48 1.30 -2.58 -9.62
C ALA A 48 1.60 -1.48 -8.59
N LYS A 49 2.46 -0.52 -8.93
CA LYS A 49 2.75 0.65 -8.06
C LYS A 49 1.50 1.43 -7.73
N THR A 50 0.65 1.72 -8.73
CA THR A 50 -0.62 2.42 -8.49
C THR A 50 -1.53 1.65 -7.54
N ILE A 51 -1.68 0.33 -7.72
CA ILE A 51 -2.54 -0.50 -6.85
C ILE A 51 -2.03 -0.49 -5.41
N VAL A 52 -0.72 -0.70 -5.22
CA VAL A 52 -0.09 -0.70 -3.89
C VAL A 52 -0.25 0.67 -3.23
N GLN A 53 0.05 1.75 -3.96
CA GLN A 53 -0.13 3.12 -3.45
C GLN A 53 -1.57 3.41 -3.04
N GLN A 54 -2.56 2.99 -3.84
CA GLN A 54 -3.97 3.17 -3.52
C GLN A 54 -4.40 2.39 -2.28
N HIS A 55 -3.85 1.20 -2.08
CA HIS A 55 -4.16 0.35 -0.94
C HIS A 55 -3.47 0.83 0.35
N GLU A 56 -2.23 1.28 0.25
CA GLU A 56 -1.43 1.76 1.41
C GLU A 56 -1.71 3.22 1.77
N ALA A 57 -2.48 3.95 0.94
CA ALA A 57 -2.81 5.35 1.19
C ALA A 57 -3.64 5.51 2.48
N ILE A 58 -2.99 5.99 3.53
CA ILE A 58 -3.64 6.47 4.75
C ILE A 58 -4.23 7.87 4.47
N LEU A 59 -5.50 8.08 4.86
CA LEU A 59 -6.25 9.31 4.58
C LEU A 59 -6.46 9.58 3.08
N ALA A 60 -6.80 8.54 2.32
CA ALA A 60 -7.00 8.66 0.88
C ALA A 60 -8.15 9.62 0.49
N SER A 61 -9.17 9.78 1.33
CA SER A 61 -10.30 10.68 1.07
C SER A 61 -10.15 12.03 1.75
N GLU A 62 -10.66 13.09 1.11
CA GLU A 62 -10.69 14.45 1.70
C GLU A 62 -11.46 14.49 3.02
N ARG A 63 -12.49 13.65 3.16
CA ARG A 63 -13.25 13.50 4.40
C ARG A 63 -12.37 12.97 5.54
N ASP A 64 -11.59 11.92 5.27
CA ASP A 64 -10.75 11.30 6.30
C ASP A 64 -9.60 12.23 6.68
N LYS A 65 -8.99 12.93 5.71
CA LYS A 65 -8.00 13.98 5.96
C LYS A 65 -8.58 15.03 6.89
N LYS A 66 -9.77 15.56 6.59
CA LYS A 66 -10.43 16.55 7.43
C LYS A 66 -10.65 16.05 8.86
N ILE A 67 -11.18 14.85 9.03
CA ILE A 67 -11.41 14.26 10.37
C ILE A 67 -10.09 14.12 11.13
N PHE A 68 -9.04 13.62 10.47
CA PHE A 68 -7.72 13.46 11.09
C PHE A 68 -7.10 14.79 11.48
N PHE A 69 -7.10 15.78 10.59
CA PHE A 69 -6.58 17.12 10.87
C PHE A 69 -7.37 17.79 12.00
N ASP A 70 -8.70 17.73 11.95
CA ASP A 70 -9.55 18.29 13.01
C ASP A 70 -9.26 17.62 14.35
N ALA A 71 -9.01 16.29 14.39
CA ALA A 71 -8.65 15.57 15.60
C ALA A 71 -7.27 15.91 16.16
N ILE A 72 -6.30 16.33 15.32
CA ILE A 72 -4.98 16.81 15.78
C ILE A 72 -5.08 18.25 16.29
N MET A 73 -5.75 19.12 15.53
CA MET A 73 -5.81 20.55 15.83
C MET A 73 -6.78 20.85 16.97
N ASN A 74 -7.85 20.07 17.10
CA ASN A 74 -8.88 20.21 18.13
C ASN A 74 -9.12 18.85 18.78
N PRO A 75 -8.17 18.36 19.62
CA PRO A 75 -8.24 17.01 20.16
C PRO A 75 -9.51 16.85 21.01
N PRO A 76 -10.40 15.90 20.66
CA PRO A 76 -11.61 15.67 21.45
C PRO A 76 -11.24 15.04 22.79
N GLN A 77 -12.05 15.34 23.82
CA GLN A 77 -11.91 14.67 25.10
C GLN A 77 -12.17 13.15 24.95
N PRO A 78 -11.39 12.29 25.64
CA PRO A 78 -11.59 10.85 25.56
C PRO A 78 -13.00 10.50 26.05
N ASN A 79 -13.70 9.59 25.39
CA ASN A 79 -15.03 9.17 25.83
C ASN A 79 -14.97 8.28 27.09
N GLN A 80 -16.13 8.00 27.69
CA GLN A 80 -16.19 7.20 28.92
C GLN A 80 -15.56 5.82 28.76
N ARG A 81 -15.81 5.14 27.62
CA ARG A 81 -15.25 3.81 27.34
C ARG A 81 -13.72 3.82 27.30
N LEU A 82 -13.12 4.84 26.68
CA LEU A 82 -11.67 5.00 26.59
C LEU A 82 -11.06 5.30 27.97
N ARG A 83 -11.71 6.14 28.77
CA ARG A 83 -11.30 6.39 30.16
C ARG A 83 -11.34 5.11 31.01
N ASP A 84 -12.40 4.32 30.89
CA ASP A 84 -12.54 3.07 31.64
C ASP A 84 -11.49 2.03 31.19
N ALA A 85 -11.20 1.95 29.89
CA ALA A 85 -10.14 1.09 29.38
C ALA A 85 -8.76 1.48 29.92
N ALA A 86 -8.45 2.79 29.98
CA ALA A 86 -7.21 3.28 30.56
C ALA A 86 -7.08 2.92 32.05
N LYS A 87 -8.16 3.03 32.83
CA LYS A 87 -8.18 2.60 34.24
C LYS A 87 -7.88 1.11 34.40
N ARG A 88 -8.57 0.24 33.62
CA ARG A 88 -8.34 -1.21 33.64
C ARG A 88 -6.89 -1.57 33.30
N TYR A 89 -6.29 -0.87 32.33
CA TYR A 89 -4.89 -1.07 31.97
C TYR A 89 -3.92 -0.70 33.12
N GLN A 90 -4.19 0.41 33.82
CA GLN A 90 -3.41 0.82 34.99
C GLN A 90 -3.54 -0.18 36.14
N GLU A 91 -4.75 -0.65 36.42
CA GLU A 91 -5.00 -1.68 37.45
C GLU A 91 -4.26 -2.99 37.13
N PHE A 92 -4.29 -3.43 35.88
CA PHE A 92 -3.54 -4.62 35.43
C PHE A 92 -2.02 -4.47 35.62
N ASN A 93 -1.46 -3.32 35.24
CA ASN A 93 -0.03 -3.07 35.40
C ASN A 93 0.39 -2.98 36.87
N ASN A 94 -0.45 -2.40 37.74
CA ASN A 94 -0.16 -2.30 39.17
C ASN A 94 -0.22 -3.67 39.86
N GLN A 95 -1.17 -4.53 39.49
CA GLN A 95 -1.25 -5.90 39.99
C GLN A 95 -0.05 -6.77 39.58
N SER A 96 0.54 -6.49 38.41
CA SER A 96 1.73 -7.18 37.90
C SER A 96 3.03 -6.74 38.59
N ALA A 97 3.02 -5.62 39.32
CA ALA A 97 4.17 -5.10 40.05
C ALA A 97 4.19 -5.49 41.54
N GLU A 98 3.08 -6.02 42.06
CA GLU A 98 2.91 -6.46 43.47
C GLU A 98 3.03 -7.99 43.63
N ALA A 99 3.18 -8.74 42.54
CA ALA A 99 3.40 -10.20 42.50
C ALA A 99 4.86 -10.54 42.17
#